data_AF-A0A5N5NYF9-F1
#
_entry.id   AF-A0A5N5NYF9-F1
#
_cell.length_a   1.000
_cell.length_b   1.000
_cell.length_c   1.000
_cell.angle_alpha   90.00
_cell.angle_beta   90.00
_cell.angle_gamma   90.00
#
_symmetry.space_group_name_H-M   'P 1'
#
loop_
_entity.id
_entity.type
_entity.pdbx_description
1 polymer ?
#
loop_
_entity_poly.entity_id
_entity_poly.type
_entity_poly.pdbx_seq_one_letter_code
_entity_poly.pdbx_strand_id
1 'polypeptide(L)'
;MVRWRSQSPVSLGPPRRRPAPAIAPRRKPLTENDNRYPKHVWSPAGGWYAQPSNWKANTAIFGLAIFGITALVFKLSAEKEFRHKMPEPGRFYPSRYWSKQIIEHERAQKEKGLLEKSE
;
A
#
# COMPACT_ATOMS: atom_id res chain seq x y z
N MET A 1 80.50 -42.91 5.85
CA MET A 1 81.28 -41.66 5.94
C MET A 1 80.35 -40.51 5.56
N VAL A 2 79.71 -39.87 6.53
CA VAL A 2 78.64 -38.87 6.32
C VAL A 2 79.28 -37.48 6.27
N ARG A 3 79.19 -36.80 5.12
CA ARG A 3 79.74 -35.46 4.92
C ARG A 3 78.67 -34.42 5.30
N TRP A 4 78.81 -33.83 6.48
CA TRP A 4 78.03 -32.67 6.91
C TRP A 4 78.37 -31.46 6.01
N ARG A 5 77.34 -30.86 5.40
CA ARG A 5 77.46 -29.60 4.64
C ARG A 5 77.02 -28.45 5.55
N SER A 6 77.98 -27.63 5.96
CA SER A 6 77.79 -26.36 6.65
C SER A 6 76.81 -25.47 5.90
N GLN A 7 75.68 -25.09 6.52
CA GLN A 7 74.77 -24.06 6.02
C GLN A 7 75.30 -22.69 6.45
N SER A 8 75.63 -21.84 5.48
CA SER A 8 75.99 -20.44 5.71
C SER A 8 74.74 -19.62 6.10
N PRO A 9 74.87 -18.59 6.95
CA PRO A 9 73.73 -17.78 7.38
C PRO A 9 73.18 -16.93 6.23
N VAL A 10 71.86 -16.98 6.03
CA VAL A 10 71.14 -16.14 5.07
C VAL A 10 71.12 -14.70 5.59
N SER A 11 71.83 -13.81 4.91
CA SER A 11 71.78 -12.37 5.16
C SER A 11 70.41 -11.80 4.77
N LEU A 12 69.57 -11.46 5.74
CA LEU A 12 68.32 -10.74 5.53
C LEU A 12 68.62 -9.29 5.11
N GLY A 13 68.44 -8.98 3.83
CA GLY A 13 68.44 -7.61 3.35
C GLY A 13 67.28 -6.79 3.93
N PRO A 14 67.32 -5.45 3.86
CA PRO A 14 66.31 -4.58 4.45
C PRO A 14 64.91 -4.85 3.86
N PRO A 15 63.83 -4.67 4.66
CA PRO A 15 62.47 -4.94 4.19
C PRO A 15 62.13 -4.01 3.02
N ARG A 16 61.70 -4.59 1.89
CA ARG A 16 61.17 -3.81 0.76
C ARG A 16 59.95 -3.03 1.27
N ARG A 17 60.04 -1.70 1.29
CA ARG A 17 58.88 -0.84 1.54
C ARG A 17 57.88 -1.11 0.41
N ARG A 18 56.73 -1.70 0.74
CA ARG A 18 55.62 -1.80 -0.22
C ARG A 18 55.23 -0.38 -0.61
N PRO A 19 55.10 -0.05 -1.91
CA PRO A 19 54.56 1.25 -2.29
C PRO A 19 53.15 1.39 -1.70
N ALA A 20 52.84 2.56 -1.15
CA ALA A 20 51.49 2.86 -0.66
C ALA A 20 50.47 2.57 -1.77
N PRO A 21 49.30 1.98 -1.46
CA PRO A 21 48.28 1.75 -2.48
C PRO A 21 47.92 3.09 -3.11
N ALA A 22 47.96 3.13 -4.44
CA ALA A 22 47.55 4.30 -5.20
C ALA A 22 46.17 4.74 -4.71
N ILE A 23 46.07 6.01 -4.30
CA ILE A 23 44.85 6.67 -3.85
C ILE A 23 43.75 6.31 -4.85
N ALA A 24 42.69 5.63 -4.37
CA ALA A 24 41.57 5.22 -5.20
C ALA A 24 41.09 6.41 -6.06
N PRO A 25 40.73 6.20 -7.35
CA PRO A 25 40.37 7.29 -8.23
C PRO A 25 39.26 8.13 -7.58
N ARG A 26 39.51 9.44 -7.44
CA ARG A 26 38.57 10.41 -6.89
C ARG A 26 37.25 10.24 -7.64
N ARG A 27 36.19 9.79 -6.95
CA ARG A 27 34.87 9.55 -7.56
C ARG A 27 34.50 10.79 -8.37
N LYS A 28 34.06 10.60 -9.62
CA LYS A 28 33.66 11.70 -10.50
C LYS A 28 32.61 12.55 -9.76
N PRO A 29 32.70 13.89 -9.82
CA PRO A 29 31.67 14.73 -9.23
C PRO A 29 30.32 14.33 -9.84
N LEU A 30 29.34 14.08 -8.98
CA LEU A 30 27.99 13.72 -9.40
C LEU A 30 27.46 14.86 -10.26
N THR A 31 27.42 14.66 -11.57
CA THR A 31 26.74 15.60 -12.47
C THR A 31 25.24 15.50 -12.18
N GLU A 32 24.51 16.57 -12.45
CA GLU A 32 23.05 16.64 -12.25
C GLU A 32 22.30 15.52 -13.00
N ASN A 33 22.92 14.97 -14.06
CA ASN A 33 22.42 13.87 -14.88
C ASN A 33 23.15 12.53 -14.66
N ASP A 34 23.89 12.35 -13.56
CA ASP A 34 24.36 11.02 -13.18
C ASP A 34 23.14 10.19 -12.77
N ASN A 35 22.75 9.28 -13.66
CA ASN A 35 21.52 8.51 -13.65
C ASN A 35 21.56 7.48 -12.50
N ARG A 36 21.41 7.97 -11.26
CA ARG A 36 21.49 7.18 -10.03
C ARG A 36 20.42 6.08 -9.92
N TYR A 37 19.41 6.09 -10.81
CA TYR A 37 18.33 5.11 -10.83
C TYR A 37 17.96 4.69 -12.25
N PRO A 38 17.70 3.38 -12.50
CA PRO A 38 17.35 2.87 -13.82
C PRO A 38 15.96 3.37 -14.24
N LYS A 39 15.88 4.08 -15.36
CA LYS A 39 14.64 4.71 -15.87
C LYS A 39 13.72 3.77 -16.64
N HIS A 40 14.26 2.68 -17.16
CA HIS A 40 13.55 1.69 -17.98
C HIS A 40 12.96 0.53 -17.16
N VAL A 41 13.17 0.53 -15.85
CA VAL A 41 12.60 -0.48 -14.96
C VAL A 41 11.21 -0.03 -14.56
N TRP A 42 10.23 -0.89 -14.87
CA TRP A 42 8.85 -0.68 -14.47
C TRP A 42 8.49 -1.60 -13.31
N SER A 43 7.65 -1.11 -12.41
CA SER A 43 7.09 -1.89 -11.30
C SER A 43 5.63 -1.46 -11.11
N PRO A 44 4.74 -2.41 -10.76
CA PRO A 44 3.30 -2.14 -10.70
C PRO A 44 2.92 -1.09 -9.65
N ALA A 45 3.69 -0.97 -8.56
CA ALA A 45 3.49 0.03 -7.52
C ALA A 45 4.16 1.39 -7.83
N GLY A 46 4.84 1.52 -8.97
CA GLY A 46 5.71 2.66 -9.31
C GLY A 46 7.18 2.38 -9.02
N GLY A 47 8.04 3.34 -9.40
CA GLY A 47 9.50 3.27 -9.23
C GLY A 47 10.03 4.36 -8.28
N TRP A 48 11.34 4.62 -8.36
CA TRP A 48 11.98 5.67 -7.57
C TRP A 48 11.37 7.05 -7.85
N TYR A 49 10.81 7.68 -6.81
CA TYR A 49 10.20 9.01 -6.86
C TYR A 49 9.16 9.15 -7.97
N ALA A 50 8.24 8.19 -8.06
CA ALA A 50 7.17 8.21 -9.05
C ALA A 50 6.25 9.42 -8.85
N GLN A 51 6.37 10.43 -9.73
CA GLN A 51 5.50 11.60 -9.78
C GLN A 51 4.93 11.76 -11.19
N PRO A 52 3.94 10.91 -11.57
CA PRO A 52 3.30 11.04 -12.88
C PRO A 52 2.57 12.38 -12.97
N SER A 53 2.66 13.04 -14.12
CA SER A 53 2.00 14.35 -14.35
C SER A 53 0.48 14.29 -14.13
N ASN A 54 -0.13 13.14 -14.38
CA ASN A 54 -1.60 12.94 -14.34
C ASN A 54 -2.11 12.30 -13.04
N TRP A 55 -1.36 12.37 -11.94
CA TRP A 55 -1.73 11.70 -10.68
C TRP A 55 -3.14 12.07 -10.17
N LYS A 56 -3.58 13.33 -10.37
CA LYS A 56 -4.90 13.82 -9.95
C LYS A 56 -6.03 13.10 -10.67
N ALA A 57 -5.94 13.03 -12.01
CA ALA A 57 -6.95 12.38 -12.83
C ALA A 57 -7.02 10.88 -12.54
N ASN A 58 -5.87 10.22 -12.44
CA ASN A 58 -5.82 8.78 -12.13
C ASN A 58 -6.46 8.48 -10.76
N THR A 59 -6.14 9.28 -9.74
CA THR A 59 -6.72 9.13 -8.41
C THR A 59 -8.23 9.39 -8.41
N ALA A 60 -8.70 10.38 -9.17
CA ALA A 60 -10.12 10.67 -9.30
C ALA A 60 -10.89 9.51 -9.94
N ILE A 61 -10.34 8.91 -11.01
CA ILE A 61 -10.95 7.76 -11.68
C ILE A 61 -11.03 6.55 -10.73
N PHE A 62 -9.92 6.22 -10.06
CA PHE A 62 -9.92 5.11 -9.10
C PHE A 62 -10.84 5.37 -7.91
N GLY A 63 -10.86 6.60 -7.38
CA GLY A 63 -11.78 6.99 -6.31
C GLY A 63 -13.25 6.82 -6.72
N LEU A 64 -13.60 7.24 -7.94
CA LEU A 64 -14.95 7.08 -8.48
C LEU A 64 -15.32 5.61 -8.69
N ALA A 65 -14.38 4.79 -9.19
CA ALA A 65 -14.59 3.36 -9.36
C ALA A 65 -14.84 2.65 -8.02
N ILE A 66 -14.00 2.92 -7.01
CA ILE A 66 -14.15 2.36 -5.65
C ILE A 66 -15.48 2.79 -5.05
N PHE A 67 -15.82 4.08 -5.16
CA PHE A 67 -17.07 4.62 -4.65
C PHE A 67 -18.28 3.96 -5.32
N GLY A 68 -18.25 3.83 -6.66
CA GLY A 68 -19.32 3.18 -7.43
C GLY A 68 -19.53 1.72 -7.02
N ILE A 69 -18.45 0.94 -6.91
CA ILE A 69 -18.53 -0.47 -6.48
C ILE A 69 -19.08 -0.55 -5.06
N THR A 70 -18.57 0.27 -4.15
CA THR A 70 -19.01 0.29 -2.74
C THR A 70 -20.49 0.62 -2.63
N ALA A 71 -20.98 1.61 -3.39
CA ALA A 71 -22.39 1.99 -3.39
C ALA A 71 -23.30 0.87 -3.92
N LEU A 72 -22.87 0.14 -4.97
CA LEU A 72 -23.62 -0.99 -5.51
C LEU A 72 -23.70 -2.14 -4.50
N VAL A 73 -22.56 -2.52 -3.91
CA VAL A 73 -22.51 -3.58 -2.89
C VAL A 73 -23.33 -3.18 -1.66
N PHE A 74 -23.25 -1.91 -1.23
CA PHE A 74 -24.06 -1.38 -0.14
C PHE A 74 -25.56 -1.51 -0.43
N LYS A 75 -26.01 -1.09 -1.62
CA LYS A 75 -27.43 -1.22 -2.02
C LYS A 75 -27.88 -2.69 -1.99
N LEU A 76 -27.10 -3.59 -2.60
CA LEU A 76 -27.41 -5.02 -2.60
C LEU A 76 -27.44 -5.60 -1.18
N SER A 77 -26.53 -5.17 -0.32
CA SER A 77 -26.50 -5.58 1.09
C SER A 77 -27.75 -5.10 1.83
N ALA A 78 -28.15 -3.85 1.64
CA ALA A 78 -29.32 -3.27 2.30
C ALA A 78 -30.65 -3.90 1.84
N GLU A 79 -30.72 -4.34 0.58
CA GLU A 79 -31.88 -5.09 0.04
C GLU A 79 -31.95 -6.53 0.56
N LYS A 80 -30.80 -7.17 0.79
CA LYS A 80 -30.70 -8.56 1.29
C LYS A 80 -30.73 -8.65 2.82
N GLU A 81 -30.71 -7.53 3.51
CA GLU A 81 -30.72 -7.50 4.96
C GLU A 81 -32.08 -7.97 5.50
N PHE A 82 -32.06 -9.13 6.18
CA PHE A 82 -33.23 -9.71 6.83
C PHE A 82 -33.00 -9.83 8.34
N ARG A 83 -34.02 -9.46 9.12
CA ARG A 83 -34.07 -9.51 10.59
C ARG A 83 -35.29 -10.29 11.05
N HIS A 84 -35.07 -11.22 11.98
CA HIS A 84 -36.13 -12.01 12.59
C HIS A 84 -36.96 -11.22 13.62
N LYS A 85 -36.32 -10.30 14.35
CA LYS A 85 -36.98 -9.43 15.33
C LYS A 85 -36.97 -8.00 14.81
N MET A 86 -38.16 -7.39 14.75
CA MET A 86 -38.28 -5.97 14.46
C MET A 86 -37.88 -5.11 15.67
N PRO A 87 -37.20 -3.98 15.45
CA PRO A 87 -36.76 -3.09 16.52
C PRO A 87 -37.94 -2.38 17.19
N GLU A 88 -37.75 -2.02 18.45
CA GLU A 88 -38.77 -1.33 19.26
C GLU A 88 -38.98 0.12 18.80
N PRO A 89 -40.24 0.62 18.82
CA PRO A 89 -40.53 2.01 18.48
C PRO A 89 -39.78 2.96 19.44
N GLY A 90 -39.13 3.98 18.88
CA GLY A 90 -38.36 4.99 19.64
C GLY A 90 -36.86 4.71 19.81
N ARG A 91 -36.35 3.52 19.46
CA ARG A 91 -34.89 3.27 19.51
C ARG A 91 -34.18 3.80 18.25
N PHE A 92 -33.06 4.48 18.44
CA PHE A 92 -32.17 4.88 17.34
C PHE A 92 -31.25 3.74 16.92
N TYR A 93 -31.17 3.50 15.61
CA TYR A 93 -30.19 2.62 14.99
C TYR A 93 -29.98 3.05 13.53
N PRO A 94 -28.73 3.10 13.01
CA PRO A 94 -28.45 3.71 11.70
C PRO A 94 -29.11 2.98 10.53
N SER A 95 -29.20 1.65 10.59
CA SER A 95 -29.77 0.83 9.53
C SER A 95 -31.26 1.06 9.26
N ARG A 96 -31.96 1.76 10.17
CA ARG A 96 -33.35 2.19 9.99
C ARG A 96 -33.60 2.93 8.68
N TYR A 97 -32.62 3.70 8.21
CA TYR A 97 -32.75 4.57 7.05
C TYR A 97 -32.55 3.85 5.71
N TRP A 98 -31.94 2.67 5.69
CA TRP A 98 -31.58 1.99 4.44
C TRP A 98 -32.00 0.51 4.37
N SER A 99 -32.24 -0.17 5.49
CA SER A 99 -32.71 -1.56 5.46
C SER A 99 -34.15 -1.63 4.92
N LYS A 100 -34.35 -2.31 3.78
CA LYS A 100 -35.66 -2.42 3.11
C LYS A 100 -36.76 -2.95 4.04
N GLN A 101 -36.46 -4.05 4.75
CA GLN A 101 -37.41 -4.73 5.63
C GLN A 101 -37.96 -3.83 6.75
N ILE A 102 -37.12 -2.93 7.28
CA ILE A 102 -37.49 -2.02 8.37
C ILE A 102 -38.35 -0.88 7.84
N ILE A 103 -37.95 -0.28 6.71
CA ILE A 103 -38.70 0.81 6.09
C ILE A 103 -40.12 0.36 5.74
N GLU A 104 -40.26 -0.85 5.17
CA GLU A 104 -41.56 -1.43 4.83
C GLU A 104 -42.40 -1.74 6.07
N HIS A 105 -41.80 -2.32 7.11
CA HIS A 105 -42.48 -2.60 8.38
C HIS A 105 -42.99 -1.31 9.03
N GLU A 106 -42.15 -0.27 9.12
CA GLU A 106 -42.54 1.00 9.76
C GLU A 106 -43.60 1.77 8.96
N ARG A 107 -43.56 1.68 7.62
CA ARG A 107 -44.62 2.24 6.76
C ARG A 107 -45.96 1.56 7.03
N ALA A 108 -45.99 0.22 7.08
CA ALA A 108 -47.20 -0.54 7.33
C ALA A 108 -47.81 -0.26 8.73
N GLN A 109 -46.97 -0.10 9.76
CA GLN A 109 -47.44 0.27 11.11
C GLN A 109 -48.06 1.68 11.12
N LYS A 110 -47.46 2.63 10.39
CA LYS A 110 -47.98 3.99 10.28
C LYS A 110 -49.33 4.04 9.56
N GLU A 111 -49.49 3.28 8.48
CA GLU A 111 -50.76 3.18 7.73
C GLU A 111 -51.87 2.58 8.59
N LYS A 112 -51.59 1.52 9.35
CA LYS A 112 -52.55 0.92 10.30
C LYS A 112 -53.00 1.91 11.37
N GLY A 113 -52.07 2.63 12.00
CA GLY A 113 -52.42 3.63 13.01
C GLY A 113 -53.17 4.84 12.44
N LEU A 114 -53.04 5.13 11.14
CA LEU A 114 -53.83 6.16 10.47
C LEU A 114 -55.27 5.67 10.20
N LEU A 115 -55.43 4.41 9.77
CA LEU A 115 -56.73 3.79 9.53
C LEU A 115 -57.55 3.71 10.82
N GLU A 116 -56.97 3.19 11.91
CA GLU A 116 -57.64 3.09 13.22
C GLU A 116 -58.09 4.45 13.76
N LYS A 117 -57.36 5.52 13.43
CA LYS A 117 -57.73 6.89 13.83
C LYS A 117 -58.84 7.49 12.97
N SER A 118 -59.07 6.95 11.79
CA SER A 118 -60.11 7.40 10.85
C SER A 118 -61.45 6.69 11.00
N GLU A 119 -61.46 5.56 11.72
CA GLU A 119 -62.66 4.83 12.18
C GLU A 119 -63.19 5.44 13.49
#